data_AF-A0A060C4P9-F1
#
_entry.id   AF-A0A060C4P9-F1
#
_cell.length_a   1.000
_cell.length_b   1.000
_cell.length_c   1.000
_cell.angle_alpha   90.00
_cell.angle_beta   90.00
_cell.angle_gamma   90.00
#
_symmetry.space_group_name_H-M   'P 1'
#
loop_
_entity.id
_entity.type
_entity.pdbx_description
1 polymer ?
#
loop_
_entity_poly.entity_id
_entity_poly.type
_entity_poly.pdbx_seq_one_letter_code
_entity_poly.pdbx_strand_id
1 'polypeptide(L)'
;MPLGVDMNGPESLTGLPGMNDEELWSAHLQQKREMDQFLEGRLARQFARHGESPEALRSVRGVLDPDALIIGFARRFATYKRAALLFSDEERLARILSSAERPVQIVIAGKAHPADRPGQQVIQHIFALSRSQRLRGRVFIVEDYDMRI
;
A
#
# COMPACT_ATOMS: atom_id res chain seq x y z
N MET A 1 -17.73 10.49 -25.66
CA MET A 1 -17.20 11.70 -25.00
C MET A 1 -15.72 11.46 -24.77
N PRO A 2 -14.81 12.13 -25.49
CA PRO A 2 -13.38 11.95 -25.26
C PRO A 2 -13.02 12.62 -23.93
N LEU A 3 -12.27 11.90 -23.10
CA LEU A 3 -11.65 12.44 -21.90
C LEU A 3 -10.71 13.58 -22.33
N GLY A 4 -11.01 14.80 -21.90
CA GLY A 4 -10.15 15.96 -22.14
C GLY A 4 -8.83 15.74 -21.42
N VAL A 5 -7.78 15.39 -22.16
CA VAL A 5 -6.42 15.43 -21.65
C VAL A 5 -6.02 16.90 -21.65
N ASP A 6 -5.86 17.48 -20.46
CA ASP A 6 -5.31 18.82 -20.32
C ASP A 6 -3.88 18.85 -20.88
N MET A 7 -3.70 19.67 -21.92
CA MET A 7 -2.44 19.81 -22.67
C MET A 7 -1.53 20.91 -22.10
N ASN A 8 -1.93 21.60 -21.03
CA ASN A 8 -1.20 22.75 -20.49
C ASN A 8 -0.04 22.39 -19.55
N GLY A 9 0.24 21.10 -19.33
CA GLY A 9 1.16 20.68 -18.28
C GLY A 9 0.58 20.96 -16.89
N PRO A 10 1.26 20.55 -15.80
CA PRO A 10 0.74 20.80 -14.47
C PRO A 10 0.61 22.30 -14.22
N GLU A 11 -0.55 22.74 -13.74
CA GLU A 11 -0.72 24.09 -13.22
C GLU A 11 0.37 24.37 -12.16
N SER A 12 0.85 25.61 -12.14
CA SER A 12 1.90 26.01 -11.20
C SER A 12 1.41 25.83 -9.77
N LEU A 13 2.21 25.13 -8.95
CA LEU A 13 1.93 24.93 -7.51
C LEU A 13 1.99 26.22 -6.68
N THR A 14 2.18 27.38 -7.32
CA THR A 14 2.19 28.70 -6.68
C THR A 14 0.88 29.07 -5.97
N GLY A 15 -0.24 28.41 -6.31
CA GLY A 15 -1.52 28.57 -5.62
C GLY A 15 -1.65 27.78 -4.30
N LEU A 16 -0.78 26.80 -4.04
CA LEU A 16 -0.87 25.93 -2.85
C LEU A 16 -0.85 26.70 -1.51
N PRO A 17 -0.01 27.74 -1.31
CA PRO A 17 0.03 28.47 -0.04
C PRO A 17 -1.25 29.27 0.27
N GLY A 18 -2.14 29.46 -0.72
CA GLY A 18 -3.40 30.19 -0.56
C GLY A 18 -4.64 29.28 -0.49
N MET A 19 -4.48 27.96 -0.54
CA MET A 19 -5.59 27.02 -0.52
C MET A 19 -6.10 26.79 0.91
N ASN A 20 -7.41 26.57 1.05
CA ASN A 20 -7.99 26.25 2.35
C ASN A 20 -7.57 24.84 2.81
N ASP A 21 -7.14 24.72 4.07
CA ASP A 21 -6.76 23.44 4.69
C ASP A 21 -7.89 22.41 4.59
N GLU A 22 -9.16 22.83 4.69
CA GLU A 22 -10.32 21.94 4.57
C GLU A 22 -10.48 21.38 3.15
N GLU A 23 -10.19 22.19 2.13
CA GLU A 23 -10.23 21.75 0.73
C GLU A 23 -9.10 20.77 0.43
N LEU A 24 -7.88 21.08 0.89
CA LEU A 24 -6.72 20.18 0.79
C LEU A 24 -6.98 18.84 1.48
N TRP A 25 -7.53 18.88 2.70
CA TRP A 25 -7.85 17.68 3.46
C TRP A 25 -8.94 16.85 2.79
N SER A 26 -9.99 17.50 2.28
CA SER A 26 -11.07 16.83 1.55
C SER A 26 -10.55 16.15 0.28
N ALA A 27 -9.68 16.81 -0.47
CA ALA A 27 -9.01 16.23 -1.64
C ALA A 27 -8.11 15.05 -1.26
N HIS A 28 -7.35 15.16 -0.17
CA HIS A 28 -6.53 14.06 0.36
C HIS A 28 -7.38 12.84 0.71
N LEU A 29 -8.48 13.02 1.45
CA LEU A 29 -9.38 11.93 1.83
C LEU A 29 -10.08 11.30 0.62
N GLN A 30 -10.45 12.10 -0.38
CA GLN A 30 -10.99 11.61 -1.66
C GLN A 30 -9.98 10.67 -2.33
N GLN A 31 -8.73 11.11 -2.52
CA GLN A 31 -7.68 10.30 -3.14
C GLN A 31 -7.35 9.04 -2.33
N LYS A 32 -7.37 9.12 -1.01
CA LYS A 32 -7.16 7.98 -0.12
C LYS A 32 -8.23 6.90 -0.32
N ARG A 33 -9.52 7.28 -0.38
CA ARG A 33 -10.62 6.34 -0.64
C ARG A 33 -10.53 5.67 -2.00
N GLU A 34 -10.11 6.41 -3.03
CA GLU A 34 -9.88 5.87 -4.37
C GLU A 34 -8.73 4.86 -4.37
N MET A 35 -7.62 5.18 -3.68
CA MET A 35 -6.50 4.26 -3.47
C MET A 35 -6.95 2.99 -2.74
N ASP A 36 -7.75 3.09 -1.68
CA ASP A 36 -8.20 1.93 -0.91
C ASP A 36 -9.01 0.97 -1.78
N GLN A 37 -9.99 1.47 -2.53
CA GLN A 37 -10.79 0.66 -3.45
C GLN A 37 -9.92 -0.04 -4.50
N PHE A 38 -8.95 0.69 -5.05
CA PHE A 38 -8.00 0.14 -6.02
C PHE A 38 -7.15 -1.00 -5.41
N LEU A 39 -6.61 -0.80 -4.22
CA LEU A 39 -5.76 -1.78 -3.52
C LEU A 39 -6.57 -3.02 -3.10
N GLU A 40 -7.79 -2.86 -2.60
CA GLU A 40 -8.67 -3.98 -2.28
C GLU A 40 -8.99 -4.83 -3.52
N GLY A 41 -9.29 -4.19 -4.65
CA GLY A 41 -9.50 -4.89 -5.92
C GLY A 41 -8.25 -5.63 -6.43
N ARG A 42 -7.06 -5.16 -6.08
CA ARG A 42 -5.79 -5.85 -6.37
C ARG A 42 -5.58 -7.05 -5.44
N LEU A 43 -5.73 -6.85 -4.14
CA LEU A 43 -5.58 -7.90 -3.13
C LEU A 43 -6.58 -9.03 -3.37
N ALA A 44 -7.82 -8.73 -3.74
CA ALA A 44 -8.83 -9.74 -4.02
C ALA A 44 -8.45 -10.61 -5.23
N ARG A 45 -7.94 -10.00 -6.31
CA ARG A 45 -7.44 -10.72 -7.48
C ARG A 45 -6.20 -11.56 -7.16
N GLN A 46 -5.31 -11.03 -6.33
CA GLN A 46 -4.11 -11.75 -5.87
C GLN A 46 -4.49 -12.98 -5.04
N PHE A 47 -5.40 -12.85 -4.08
CA PHE A 47 -5.89 -13.95 -3.26
C PHE A 47 -6.59 -15.02 -4.11
N ALA A 48 -7.39 -14.62 -5.10
CA ALA A 48 -8.06 -15.55 -6.00
C ALA A 48 -7.06 -16.34 -6.86
N ARG A 49 -6.02 -15.68 -7.39
CA ARG A 49 -4.92 -16.33 -8.11
C ARG A 49 -4.19 -17.37 -7.27
N HIS A 50 -4.04 -17.11 -5.98
CA HIS A 50 -3.38 -18.02 -5.02
C HIS A 50 -4.30 -19.13 -4.51
N GLY A 51 -5.56 -19.19 -4.95
CA GLY A 51 -6.51 -20.22 -4.53
C GLY A 51 -6.95 -20.10 -3.07
N GLU A 52 -6.90 -18.89 -2.51
CA GLU A 52 -7.35 -18.63 -1.14
C GLU A 52 -8.85 -18.90 -0.96
N SER A 53 -9.25 -19.20 0.27
CA SER A 53 -10.63 -19.58 0.56
C SER A 53 -11.63 -18.44 0.26
N PRO A 54 -12.92 -18.76 0.00
CA PRO A 54 -13.95 -17.73 -0.15
C PRO A 54 -14.05 -16.78 1.05
N GLU A 55 -13.72 -17.26 2.25
CA GLU A 55 -13.67 -16.45 3.47
C GLU A 55 -12.50 -15.46 3.44
N ALA A 56 -11.31 -15.91 3.04
CA ALA A 56 -10.15 -15.05 2.88
C ALA A 56 -10.42 -13.95 1.82
N LEU A 57 -11.08 -14.28 0.71
CA LEU A 57 -11.48 -13.32 -0.31
C LEU A 57 -12.47 -12.28 0.22
N ARG A 58 -13.44 -12.69 1.05
CA ARG A 58 -14.37 -11.75 1.70
C ARG A 58 -13.65 -10.81 2.67
N SER A 59 -12.64 -11.32 3.37
CA SER A 59 -11.86 -10.53 4.35
C SER A 59 -11.00 -9.42 3.74
N VAL A 60 -10.85 -9.38 2.40
CA VAL A 60 -10.13 -8.31 1.71
C VAL A 60 -10.95 -7.03 1.62
N ARG A 61 -12.28 -7.11 1.64
CA ARG A 61 -13.14 -5.92 1.60
C ARG A 61 -13.10 -5.20 2.94
N GLY A 62 -12.90 -3.89 2.91
CA GLY A 62 -12.76 -3.06 4.12
C GLY A 62 -11.49 -3.35 4.91
N VAL A 63 -10.46 -3.90 4.25
CA VAL A 63 -9.21 -4.28 4.94
C VAL A 63 -8.30 -3.08 5.16
N LEU A 64 -8.43 -2.06 4.32
CA LEU A 64 -7.78 -0.76 4.49
C LEU A 64 -8.74 0.18 5.23
N ASP A 65 -8.18 0.92 6.17
CA ASP A 65 -8.89 1.88 6.99
C ASP A 65 -8.58 3.31 6.49
N PRO A 66 -9.55 4.00 5.85
CA PRO A 66 -9.38 5.35 5.33
C PRO A 66 -9.17 6.40 6.43
N ASP A 67 -9.33 6.07 7.70
CA ASP A 67 -9.05 6.95 8.84
C ASP A 67 -7.68 6.66 9.47
N ALA A 68 -7.06 5.52 9.15
CA ALA A 68 -5.72 5.15 9.63
C ALA A 68 -4.57 5.86 8.90
N LEU A 69 -3.42 6.04 9.53
CA LEU A 69 -2.23 6.46 8.80
C LEU A 69 -1.77 5.32 7.87
N ILE A 70 -1.87 5.53 6.56
CA ILE A 70 -1.40 4.55 5.57
C ILE A 70 -0.01 4.95 5.07
N ILE A 71 0.97 4.06 5.27
CA ILE A 71 2.35 4.24 4.82
C ILE A 71 2.59 3.34 3.60
N GLY A 72 2.77 3.97 2.44
CA GLY A 72 3.09 3.28 1.20
C GLY A 72 4.60 3.13 0.97
N PHE A 73 5.06 1.92 0.61
CA PHE A 73 6.39 1.67 0.07
C PHE A 73 6.25 0.99 -1.31
N ALA A 74 6.27 1.79 -2.38
CA ALA A 74 6.08 1.32 -3.75
C ALA A 74 7.38 1.43 -4.57
N ARG A 75 8.20 0.38 -4.61
CA ARG A 75 9.47 0.35 -5.38
C ARG A 75 9.78 -1.07 -5.88
N ARG A 76 10.48 -1.20 -7.02
CA ARG A 76 11.06 -2.50 -7.43
C ARG A 76 11.93 -3.06 -6.31
N PHE A 77 11.72 -4.30 -5.89
CA PHE A 77 12.52 -4.94 -4.85
C PHE A 77 13.91 -5.25 -5.38
N ALA A 78 14.89 -4.66 -4.71
CA ALA A 78 16.30 -4.96 -4.86
C ALA A 78 16.92 -4.81 -3.46
N THR A 79 17.91 -5.63 -3.14
CA THR A 79 18.50 -5.69 -1.79
C THR A 79 19.01 -4.33 -1.28
N TYR A 80 19.54 -3.48 -2.15
CA TYR A 80 20.01 -2.14 -1.79
C TYR A 80 18.90 -1.17 -1.35
N LYS A 81 17.61 -1.46 -1.65
CA LYS A 81 16.47 -0.61 -1.27
C LYS A 81 15.94 -0.88 0.14
N ARG A 82 16.51 -1.87 0.84
CA ARG A 82 16.29 -2.13 2.28
C ARG A 82 14.82 -2.16 2.72
N ALA A 83 13.92 -2.72 1.90
CA ALA A 83 12.52 -2.88 2.28
C ALA A 83 12.34 -3.67 3.60
N ALA A 84 13.27 -4.59 3.88
CA ALA A 84 13.32 -5.35 5.14
C ALA A 84 13.68 -4.51 6.37
N LEU A 85 14.22 -3.29 6.23
CA LEU A 85 14.62 -2.46 7.36
C LEU A 85 13.42 -2.10 8.25
N LEU A 86 12.23 -1.95 7.67
CA LEU A 86 11.01 -1.72 8.44
C LEU A 86 10.68 -2.89 9.39
N PHE A 87 11.15 -4.09 9.05
CA PHE A 87 10.89 -5.33 9.75
C PHE A 87 12.08 -5.80 10.61
N SER A 88 13.17 -5.02 10.70
CA SER A 88 14.34 -5.42 11.49
C SER A 88 14.07 -5.50 13.00
N ASP A 89 13.07 -4.75 13.47
CA ASP A 89 12.57 -4.77 14.84
C ASP A 89 11.06 -5.01 14.81
N GLU A 90 10.69 -6.28 14.64
CA GLU A 90 9.31 -6.72 14.49
C GLU A 90 8.45 -6.42 15.72
N GLU A 91 9.04 -6.49 16.93
CA GLU A 91 8.30 -6.22 18.17
C GLU A 91 7.95 -4.74 18.30
N ARG A 92 8.89 -3.85 17.98
CA ARG A 92 8.61 -2.41 17.94
C ARG A 92 7.62 -2.09 16.84
N LEU A 93 7.77 -2.69 15.65
CA LEU A 93 6.82 -2.50 14.56
C LEU A 93 5.41 -2.93 14.97
N ALA A 94 5.26 -4.14 15.51
CA ALA A 94 3.97 -4.67 15.93
C ALA A 94 3.29 -3.76 16.97
N ARG A 95 4.04 -3.25 17.96
CA ARG A 95 3.51 -2.29 18.96
C ARG A 95 2.97 -1.02 18.32
N ILE A 96 3.67 -0.47 17.33
CA ILE A 96 3.24 0.74 16.62
C ILE A 96 1.94 0.45 15.85
N LEU A 97 1.91 -0.64 15.09
CA LEU A 97 0.76 -0.97 14.23
C LEU A 97 -0.46 -1.47 15.03
N SER A 98 -0.30 -1.90 16.28
CA SER A 98 -1.39 -2.37 17.13
C SER A 98 -2.10 -1.28 17.92
N SER A 99 -1.70 -0.01 17.78
CA SER A 99 -2.33 1.11 18.49
C SER A 99 -3.77 1.34 18.01
N ALA A 100 -4.75 1.17 18.90
CA ALA A 100 -6.17 1.43 18.59
C ALA A 100 -6.47 2.94 18.52
N GLU A 101 -5.76 3.76 19.29
CA GLU A 101 -5.95 5.22 19.29
C GLU A 101 -5.29 5.92 18.10
N ARG A 102 -4.28 5.27 17.51
CA ARG A 102 -3.51 5.80 16.37
C ARG A 102 -3.24 4.67 15.37
N PRO A 103 -4.26 4.23 14.63
CA PRO A 103 -4.12 3.11 13.71
C PRO A 103 -3.13 3.45 12.60
N VAL A 104 -2.23 2.51 12.31
CA VAL A 104 -1.25 2.62 11.24
C VAL A 104 -1.31 1.36 10.39
N GLN A 105 -1.37 1.53 9.08
CA GLN A 105 -1.31 0.47 8.10
C GLN A 105 -0.15 0.70 7.14
N ILE A 106 0.46 -0.37 6.65
CA ILE A 106 1.58 -0.34 5.73
C ILE A 106 1.16 -1.07 4.45
N VAL A 107 1.37 -0.41 3.31
CA VAL A 107 1.16 -1.00 1.99
C VAL A 107 2.52 -1.10 1.29
N ILE A 108 2.95 -2.31 0.99
CA ILE A 108 4.19 -2.60 0.29
C ILE A 108 3.85 -3.06 -1.12
N ALA A 109 4.38 -2.38 -2.13
CA ALA A 109 4.08 -2.65 -3.53
C ALA A 109 5.36 -2.74 -4.36
N GLY A 110 5.45 -3.74 -5.22
CA GLY A 110 6.56 -3.87 -6.15
C GLY A 110 6.79 -5.29 -6.63
N LYS A 111 7.87 -5.46 -7.41
CA LYS A 111 8.33 -6.75 -7.93
C LYS A 111 9.84 -6.84 -7.84
N ALA A 112 10.35 -8.04 -7.55
CA ALA A 112 11.77 -8.35 -7.67
C ALA A 112 12.11 -8.68 -9.13
N HIS A 113 13.35 -8.45 -9.53
CA HIS A 113 13.81 -8.90 -10.84
C HIS A 113 13.89 -10.45 -10.86
N PRO A 114 13.51 -11.15 -11.95
CA PRO A 114 13.56 -12.61 -12.01
C PRO A 114 14.95 -13.22 -11.71
N ALA A 115 16.01 -12.48 -12.03
CA ALA A 115 17.39 -12.89 -11.75
C ALA A 115 17.91 -12.47 -10.35
N ASP A 116 17.17 -11.63 -9.60
CA ASP A 116 17.59 -11.14 -8.27
C ASP A 116 17.06 -12.06 -7.17
N ARG A 117 17.74 -13.20 -6.97
CA ARG A 117 17.37 -14.18 -5.92
C ARG A 117 17.36 -13.55 -4.52
N PRO A 118 18.34 -12.74 -4.11
CA PRO A 118 18.29 -12.06 -2.82
C PRO A 118 17.08 -11.12 -2.67
N GLY A 119 16.72 -10.37 -3.72
CA GLY A 119 15.52 -9.53 -3.73
C GLY A 119 14.22 -10.35 -3.60
N GLN A 120 14.16 -11.53 -4.22
CA GLN A 120 13.05 -12.46 -4.09
C GLN A 120 12.91 -13.03 -2.67
N GLN A 121 14.03 -13.37 -2.02
CA GLN A 121 14.02 -13.85 -0.64
C GLN A 121 13.50 -12.78 0.34
N VAL A 122 13.90 -11.51 0.14
CA VAL A 122 13.40 -10.40 0.96
C VAL A 122 11.88 -10.26 0.84
N ILE A 123 11.32 -10.26 -0.38
CA ILE A 123 9.87 -10.10 -0.54
C ILE A 123 9.10 -11.31 0.02
N GLN A 124 9.63 -12.53 -0.13
CA GLN A 124 9.05 -13.74 0.47
C GLN A 124 9.03 -13.66 2.01
N HIS A 125 10.11 -13.18 2.62
CA HIS A 125 10.19 -12.99 4.06
C HIS A 125 9.17 -11.96 4.55
N ILE A 126 9.09 -10.80 3.89
CA ILE A 126 8.10 -9.76 4.22
C ILE A 126 6.67 -10.29 4.05
N PHE A 127 6.41 -11.11 3.03
CA PHE A 127 5.12 -11.76 2.81
C PHE A 127 4.76 -12.76 3.92
N ALA A 128 5.73 -13.54 4.41
CA ALA A 128 5.50 -14.40 5.56
C ALA A 128 5.18 -13.58 6.83
N LEU A 129 5.91 -12.49 7.06
CA LEU A 129 5.69 -11.59 8.19
C LEU A 129 4.31 -10.93 8.15
N SER A 130 3.86 -10.45 6.99
CA SER A 130 2.54 -9.80 6.84
C SER A 130 1.37 -10.74 7.16
N ARG A 131 1.56 -12.05 7.01
CA ARG A 131 0.57 -13.09 7.37
C ARG A 131 0.64 -13.53 8.84
N SER A 132 1.67 -13.12 9.58
CA SER A 132 1.78 -13.43 11.02
C SER A 132 0.63 -12.83 11.82
N GLN A 133 0.26 -13.46 12.94
CA GLN A 133 -0.80 -12.97 13.81
C GLN A 133 -0.57 -11.53 14.32
N ARG A 134 0.70 -11.11 14.42
CA ARG A 134 1.08 -9.77 14.90
C ARG A 134 0.87 -8.67 13.86
N LEU A 135 1.04 -8.99 12.57
CA LEU A 135 1.02 -8.00 11.48
C LEU A 135 -0.17 -8.13 10.52
N ARG A 136 -0.92 -9.24 10.60
CA ARG A 136 -2.13 -9.47 9.82
C ARG A 136 -3.13 -8.33 10.01
N GLY A 137 -3.67 -7.82 8.90
CA GLY A 137 -4.61 -6.69 8.89
C GLY A 137 -3.94 -5.32 9.02
N ARG A 138 -2.62 -5.27 9.10
CA ARG A 138 -1.83 -4.02 9.27
C ARG A 138 -0.77 -3.85 8.20
N VAL A 139 -0.23 -4.95 7.67
CA VAL A 139 0.76 -4.94 6.60
C VAL A 139 0.16 -5.65 5.38
N PHE A 140 0.11 -4.96 4.25
CA PHE A 140 -0.43 -5.45 3.00
C PHE A 140 0.65 -5.49 1.93
N ILE A 141 0.72 -6.58 1.16
CA ILE A 141 1.64 -6.71 0.04
C ILE A 141 0.84 -6.81 -1.25
N VAL A 142 1.06 -5.85 -2.14
CA VAL A 142 0.45 -5.81 -3.47
C VAL A 142 1.47 -6.22 -4.53
N GLU A 143 1.23 -7.38 -5.12
CA GLU A 143 2.03 -7.92 -6.22
C GLU A 143 1.86 -7.11 -7.51
N ASP A 144 2.89 -7.15 -8.37
CA ASP A 144 2.84 -6.66 -9.75
C ASP A 144 2.42 -5.19 -9.92
N TYR A 145 2.76 -4.34 -8.95
CA TYR A 145 2.58 -2.89 -9.09
C TYR A 145 3.55 -2.31 -10.12
N ASP A 146 3.02 -1.69 -11.18
CA ASP A 146 3.76 -0.92 -12.16
C ASP A 146 3.09 0.46 -12.40
N MET A 147 3.81 1.39 -13.04
CA MET A 147 3.33 2.76 -13.31
C MET A 147 2.31 2.83 -14.46
N ARG A 148 1.98 1.73 -15.14
CA ARG A 148 1.04 1.72 -16.29
C ARG A 148 -0.41 1.55 -15.83
N ILE A 149 -0.67 1.88 -14.58
CA ILE A 149 -1.94 1.73 -13.89
C ILE A 149 -2.22 3.06 -13.21
#